data_AF-A0A2V2EYX6-F1
#
_entry.id   AF-A0A2V2EYX6-F1
#
_cell.length_a   1.000
_cell.length_b   1.000
_cell.length_c   1.000
_cell.angle_alpha   90.00
_cell.angle_beta   90.00
_cell.angle_gamma   90.00
#
_symmetry.space_group_name_H-M   'P 1'
#
loop_
_entity.id
_entity.type
_entity.pdbx_description
1 polymer ?
#
loop_
_entity_poly.entity_id
_entity_poly.type
_entity_poly.pdbx_seq_one_letter_code
_entity_poly.pdbx_strand_id
1 'polypeptide(L)'
;MRVIGTIILVMLTTIFCFNASDLPVIGDPNSAPNSHVTPHYIEYSEEDTGSPNIVTGTLADYRGFDTLWETSVMFVAGMTAVIILTKDKEEKFLKKKKGAKK
;
A
#
# COMPACT_ATOMS: atom_id res chain seq x y z
N MET A 1 1.35 -19.24 -24.27
CA MET A 1 1.15 -18.46 -23.02
C MET A 1 1.89 -17.13 -23.02
N ARG A 2 3.21 -17.08 -23.27
CA ARG A 2 3.98 -15.82 -23.29
C ARG A 2 3.44 -14.78 -24.29
N VAL A 3 3.19 -15.19 -25.54
CA VAL A 3 2.66 -14.30 -26.59
C VAL A 3 1.28 -13.71 -26.21
N ILE A 4 0.39 -14.55 -25.68
CA ILE A 4 -0.94 -14.12 -25.21
C ILE A 4 -0.80 -13.11 -24.06
N GLY A 5 0.09 -13.37 -23.10
CA GLY A 5 0.37 -12.45 -21.99
C GLY A 5 0.92 -11.11 -22.48
N THR A 6 1.84 -11.11 -23.45
CA THR A 6 2.36 -9.88 -24.05
C THR A 6 1.28 -9.08 -24.76
N ILE A 7 0.39 -9.74 -25.52
CA ILE A 7 -0.73 -9.07 -26.20
C ILE A 7 -1.66 -8.39 -25.19
N ILE A 8 -2.00 -9.07 -24.09
CA ILE A 8 -2.84 -8.52 -23.03
C ILE A 8 -2.15 -7.31 -22.38
N LEU A 9 -0.85 -7.39 -22.12
CA LEU A 9 -0.11 -6.31 -21.48
C LEU A 9 -0.05 -5.06 -22.38
N VAL A 10 0.23 -5.24 -23.68
CA VAL A 10 0.20 -4.13 -24.65
C VAL A 10 -1.19 -3.50 -24.73
N MET A 11 -2.25 -4.31 -24.74
CA MET A 11 -3.63 -3.81 -24.74
C MET A 11 -3.90 -2.96 -23.48
N LEU A 12 -3.59 -3.47 -22.29
CA LEU A 12 -3.80 -2.75 -21.02
C LEU A 12 -2.99 -1.46 -20.96
N THR A 13 -1.72 -1.48 -21.37
CA THR A 13 -0.87 -0.28 -21.42
C THR A 13 -1.44 0.75 -22.38
N THR A 14 -1.94 0.34 -23.54
CA THR A 14 -2.53 1.27 -24.52
C THR A 14 -3.77 1.94 -23.94
N ILE A 15 -4.66 1.18 -23.29
CA ILE A 15 -5.85 1.72 -22.62
C ILE A 15 -5.43 2.70 -21.50
N PHE A 16 -4.45 2.34 -20.69
CA PHE A 16 -3.93 3.21 -19.63
C PHE A 16 -3.39 4.53 -20.18
N CYS A 17 -2.54 4.48 -21.22
CA CYS A 17 -1.98 5.68 -21.85
C CYS A 17 -3.06 6.57 -22.47
N PHE A 18 -4.12 5.98 -23.04
CA PHE A 18 -5.25 6.73 -23.58
C PHE A 18 -6.04 7.46 -22.49
N ASN A 19 -6.22 6.87 -21.31
CA ASN A 19 -6.91 7.55 -20.20
C ASN A 19 -6.01 8.56 -19.48
N ALA A 20 -4.69 8.37 -19.51
CA ALA A 20 -3.74 9.29 -18.90
C ALA A 20 -3.75 10.68 -19.54
N SER A 21 -4.18 10.82 -20.80
CA SER A 21 -4.35 12.13 -21.43
C SER A 21 -5.52 12.95 -20.89
N ASP A 22 -6.46 12.33 -20.17
CA ASP A 22 -7.61 13.02 -19.56
C ASP A 22 -7.30 13.59 -18.16
N LEU A 23 -6.06 13.44 -17.69
CA LEU A 23 -5.62 14.02 -16.41
C LEU A 23 -5.63 15.57 -16.50
N PRO A 24 -5.99 16.26 -15.39
CA PRO A 24 -5.94 17.71 -15.35
C PRO A 24 -4.53 18.23 -15.59
N VAL A 25 -4.44 19.45 -16.14
CA VAL A 25 -3.15 20.14 -16.31
C VAL A 25 -2.47 20.28 -14.95
N ILE A 26 -1.17 19.98 -14.90
CA ILE A 26 -0.38 20.11 -13.69
C ILE A 26 -0.48 21.55 -13.16
N GLY A 27 -0.92 21.69 -11.91
CA GLY A 27 -1.09 23.00 -11.27
C GLY A 27 -2.43 23.69 -11.50
N ASP A 28 -3.41 23.03 -12.13
CA ASP A 28 -4.76 23.59 -12.26
C ASP A 28 -5.45 23.73 -10.88
N PRO A 29 -5.72 24.97 -10.42
CA PRO A 29 -6.40 25.21 -9.14
C PRO A 29 -7.86 24.72 -9.16
N ASN A 30 -8.46 24.58 -10.33
CA ASN A 30 -9.85 24.11 -10.48
C ASN A 30 -9.93 22.59 -10.68
N SER A 31 -8.82 21.86 -10.55
CA SER A 31 -8.87 20.41 -10.58
C SER A 31 -9.67 19.86 -9.39
N ALA A 32 -10.33 18.72 -9.59
CA ALA A 32 -11.23 18.14 -8.59
C ALA A 32 -10.58 17.95 -7.20
N PRO A 33 -9.32 17.49 -7.08
CA PRO A 33 -8.65 17.39 -5.78
C PRO A 33 -8.42 18.76 -5.10
N ASN A 34 -8.12 19.79 -5.88
CA ASN A 34 -7.79 21.14 -5.39
C ASN A 34 -9.00 21.96 -4.99
N SER A 35 -10.20 21.58 -5.42
CA SER A 35 -11.42 22.38 -5.25
C SER A 35 -12.13 22.16 -3.91
N HIS A 36 -11.88 21.05 -3.21
CA HIS A 36 -12.67 20.69 -2.03
C HIS A 36 -11.83 20.21 -0.84
N VAL A 37 -11.03 19.16 -1.03
CA VAL A 37 -10.34 18.48 0.08
C VAL A 37 -9.04 19.21 0.46
N THR A 38 -8.25 19.59 -0.55
CA THR A 38 -6.96 20.26 -0.34
C THR A 38 -7.08 21.57 0.47
N PRO A 39 -8.02 22.50 0.18
CA PRO A 39 -8.16 23.73 0.97
C PRO A 39 -8.46 23.45 2.44
N HIS A 40 -9.36 22.51 2.73
CA HIS A 40 -9.72 22.16 4.10
C HIS A 40 -8.53 21.59 4.89
N TYR A 41 -7.76 20.67 4.29
CA TYR A 41 -6.55 20.15 4.95
C TYR A 41 -5.49 21.24 5.17
N ILE A 42 -5.35 22.19 4.24
CA ILE A 42 -4.39 23.30 4.39
C ILE A 42 -4.80 24.24 5.53
N GLU A 43 -6.07 24.58 5.62
CA GLU A 43 -6.57 25.59 6.56
C GLU A 43 -6.79 25.04 7.97
N TYR A 44 -7.28 23.80 8.10
CA TYR A 44 -7.80 23.27 9.37
C TYR A 44 -7.03 22.08 9.93
N SER A 45 -6.04 21.51 9.22
CA SER A 45 -5.38 20.29 9.68
C SER A 45 -4.73 20.42 11.06
N GLU A 46 -4.11 21.55 11.41
CA GLU A 46 -3.51 21.72 12.73
C GLU A 46 -4.58 21.79 13.84
N GLU A 47 -5.70 22.46 13.57
CA GLU A 47 -6.83 22.57 14.51
C GLU A 47 -7.53 21.22 14.73
N ASP A 48 -7.80 20.50 13.64
CA ASP A 48 -8.54 19.23 13.68
C ASP A 48 -7.72 18.07 14.23
N THR A 49 -6.41 18.05 13.96
CA THR A 49 -5.54 16.90 14.26
C THR A 49 -4.54 17.17 15.39
N GLY A 50 -4.28 18.44 15.72
CA GLY A 50 -3.20 18.84 16.64
C GLY A 50 -1.79 18.62 16.08
N SER A 51 -1.64 18.12 14.85
CA SER A 51 -0.35 17.95 14.19
C SER A 51 0.04 19.23 13.44
N PRO A 52 1.22 19.82 13.70
CA PRO A 52 1.72 20.96 12.90
C PRO A 52 2.14 20.55 11.49
N ASN A 53 2.21 19.24 11.21
CA ASN A 53 2.48 18.70 9.89
C ASN A 53 1.18 18.18 9.25
N ILE A 54 0.76 18.85 8.18
CA ILE A 54 -0.44 18.50 7.40
C ILE A 54 -0.42 17.07 6.85
N VAL A 55 0.75 16.56 6.43
CA VAL A 55 0.87 15.21 5.86
C VAL A 55 0.63 14.18 6.96
N THR A 56 1.25 14.37 8.13
CA THR A 56 1.06 13.47 9.27
C THR A 56 -0.39 13.49 9.76
N GLY A 57 -0.99 14.66 9.95
CA GLY A 57 -2.39 14.79 10.35
C GLY A 57 -3.34 14.17 9.31
N THR A 58 -3.05 14.34 8.02
CA THR A 58 -3.85 13.72 6.95
C THR A 58 -3.77 12.20 6.97
N LEU A 59 -2.57 11.62 7.09
CA LEU A 59 -2.40 10.17 7.06
C LEU A 59 -2.87 9.48 8.34
N ALA A 60 -2.70 10.11 9.50
CA ALA A 60 -3.03 9.52 10.79
C ALA A 60 -4.51 9.73 11.17
N ASP A 61 -5.05 10.92 10.95
CA ASP A 61 -6.39 11.29 11.44
C ASP A 61 -7.42 11.26 10.32
N TYR A 62 -7.30 12.10 9.28
CA TYR A 62 -8.31 12.14 8.20
C TYR A 62 -8.37 10.85 7.38
N ARG A 63 -7.22 10.22 7.13
CA ARG A 63 -7.08 8.98 6.34
C ARG A 63 -6.45 7.84 7.14
N GLY A 64 -6.66 7.85 8.46
CA GLY A 64 -6.13 6.83 9.37
C GLY A 64 -6.50 5.41 9.00
N PHE A 65 -7.67 5.19 8.40
CA PHE A 65 -8.10 3.87 7.94
C PHE A 65 -7.23 3.29 6.81
N ASP A 66 -6.77 4.12 5.86
CA ASP A 66 -5.87 3.68 4.79
C ASP A 66 -4.55 3.20 5.41
N THR A 67 -3.98 4.01 6.31
CA THR A 67 -2.73 3.70 7.05
C THR A 67 -2.87 2.48 7.99
N LEU A 68 -4.03 2.29 8.63
CA LEU A 68 -4.32 1.12 9.46
C LEU A 68 -4.26 -0.18 8.63
N TRP A 69 -4.83 -0.16 7.44
CA TRP A 69 -4.79 -1.32 6.56
C TRP A 69 -3.42 -1.52 5.92
N GLU A 70 -2.69 -0.46 5.59
CA GLU A 70 -1.28 -0.55 5.16
C GLU A 70 -0.43 -1.26 6.21
N THR A 71 -0.50 -0.83 7.48
CA THR A 71 0.26 -1.44 8.58
C THR A 71 -0.20 -2.88 8.85
N SER A 72 -1.48 -3.18 8.71
CA SER A 72 -2.02 -4.54 8.83
C SER A 72 -1.46 -5.48 7.76
N VAL A 73 -1.39 -5.04 6.49
CA VAL A 73 -0.80 -5.81 5.39
C VAL A 73 0.69 -6.07 5.66
N MET A 74 1.43 -5.04 6.08
CA MET A 74 2.85 -5.18 6.42
C MET A 74 3.08 -6.14 7.58
N PHE A 75 2.22 -6.11 8.59
CA PHE A 75 2.26 -7.03 9.73
C PHE A 75 2.05 -8.48 9.30
N VAL A 76 1.03 -8.75 8.48
CA VAL A 76 0.74 -10.10 7.97
C VAL A 76 1.88 -10.59 7.06
N ALA A 77 2.44 -9.73 6.21
CA ALA A 77 3.60 -10.06 5.38
C ALA A 77 4.83 -10.42 6.23
N GLY A 78 5.14 -9.62 7.26
CA GLY A 78 6.23 -9.89 8.19
C GLY A 78 6.04 -11.20 8.95
N MET A 79 4.84 -11.45 9.47
CA MET A 79 4.50 -12.71 10.15
C MET A 79 4.65 -13.91 9.21
N THR A 80 4.17 -13.80 7.97
CA THR A 80 4.28 -14.84 6.96
C THR A 80 5.76 -15.17 6.68
N ALA A 81 6.61 -14.16 6.54
CA ALA A 81 8.04 -14.36 6.34
C ALA A 81 8.70 -15.10 7.52
N VAL A 82 8.37 -14.72 8.77
CA VAL A 82 8.89 -15.39 9.97
C VAL A 82 8.45 -16.86 10.03
N ILE A 83 7.18 -17.15 9.73
CA ILE A 83 6.63 -18.51 9.74
C ILE A 83 7.37 -19.38 8.70
N ILE A 84 7.53 -18.88 7.47
CA ILE A 84 8.23 -19.61 6.39
C ILE A 84 9.68 -19.91 6.80
N LEU A 85 10.40 -18.94 7.35
CA LEU A 85 11.81 -19.11 7.75
C LEU A 85 11.98 -20.03 8.97
N THR A 86 10.96 -20.13 9.83
CA THR A 86 11.03 -20.96 11.05
C THR A 86 10.64 -22.41 10.78
N LYS A 87 9.79 -22.67 9.78
CA LYS A 87 9.30 -24.01 9.41
C LYS A 87 10.42 -25.04 9.20
N ASP A 88 11.49 -24.66 8.50
CA ASP A 88 12.62 -25.56 8.22
C ASP A 88 13.43 -25.93 9.47
N LYS A 89 13.52 -25.03 10.45
CA LYS A 89 14.22 -25.30 11.73
C LYS A 89 13.40 -26.26 12.59
N GLU A 90 12.08 -26.08 12.63
CA GLU A 90 11.18 -26.94 13.36
C GLU A 90 11.17 -28.37 12.79
N GLU A 91 11.07 -28.53 11.47
CA GLU A 91 11.10 -29.84 10.82
C GLU A 91 12.43 -30.60 11.06
N LYS A 92 13.57 -29.90 11.01
CA LYS A 92 14.88 -30.48 11.34
C LYS A 92 14.99 -30.88 12.81
N PHE A 93 14.48 -30.06 13.72
CA PHE A 93 14.45 -30.36 15.16
C PHE A 93 13.61 -31.61 15.47
N LEU A 94 12.42 -31.70 14.88
CA LEU A 94 11.52 -32.85 15.06
C LEU A 94 12.11 -34.15 14.50
N LYS A 95 12.76 -34.11 13.33
CA LYS A 95 13.48 -35.26 12.75
C LYS A 95 14.63 -35.74 13.65
N LYS A 96 15.43 -34.82 14.20
CA LYS A 96 16.53 -35.14 15.12
C LYS A 96 16.01 -35.83 16.40
N LYS A 97 14.91 -35.35 16.97
CA LYS A 97 14.29 -35.93 18.18
C LYS A 97 13.76 -37.35 17.95
N LYS A 98 13.19 -37.64 16.77
CA LYS A 98 12.75 -39.00 16.41
C LYS A 98 13.91 -39.95 16.17
N GLY A 99 15.00 -39.49 15.56
CA GLY A 99 16.21 -40.28 15.32
C GLY A 99 16.97 -40.63 16.60
N ALA A 100 16.96 -39.75 17.61
CA ALA A 100 17.61 -40.00 18.92
C ALA A 100 16.84 -40.96 19.83
N LYS A 101 15.60 -41.32 19.48
CA LYS A 101 14.72 -42.19 20.28
C LYS A 101 14.68 -43.63 19.74
N LYS A 102 15.48 -43.93 18.72
CA LYS A 102 15.59 -45.22 18.04
C LYS A 102 16.99 -45.78 18.28
#